data_AF-A0A530L634-F1
#
_entry.id   AF-A0A530L634-F1
#
_cell.length_a   1.000
_cell.length_b   1.000
_cell.length_c   1.000
_cell.angle_alpha   90.00
_cell.angle_beta   90.00
_cell.angle_gamma   90.00
#
_symmetry.space_group_name_H-M   'P 1'
#
loop_
_entity.id
_entity.type
_entity.pdbx_description
1 polymer ?
#
loop_
_entity_poly.entity_id
_entity_poly.type
_entity_poly.pdbx_seq_one_letter_code
_entity_poly.pdbx_strand_id
1 'polypeptide(L)' 'HLLKAIALDAKYADAVFNLARLEFDAGNLAEAQRRWVRYLELDANSEWARMAAKGIQFVDLQLARMSAG' A
#
# COMPACT_ATOMS: atom_id res chain seq x y z
N HIS A 1 -24.17 13.02 -8.29
CA HIS A 1 -23.54 11.76 -8.73
C HIS A 1 -22.11 11.55 -8.18
N LEU A 2 -21.31 12.60 -7.90
CA LEU A 2 -19.94 12.46 -7.37
C LEU A 2 -19.82 11.73 -6.01
N LEU A 3 -20.74 11.97 -5.06
CA LEU A 3 -20.62 11.43 -3.69
C LEU A 3 -20.64 9.90 -3.61
N LYS A 4 -21.32 9.22 -4.55
CA LYS A 4 -21.34 7.75 -4.61
C LYS A 4 -20.02 7.17 -5.13
N ALA A 5 -19.35 7.87 -6.04
CA ALA A 5 -18.04 7.46 -6.55
C ALA A 5 -16.99 7.58 -5.44
N ILE A 6 -16.95 8.70 -4.72
CA ILE A 6 -16.03 8.92 -3.60
C ILE A 6 -16.16 7.85 -2.50
N ALA A 7 -17.39 7.44 -2.16
CA ALA A 7 -17.61 6.41 -1.15
C ALA A 7 -17.18 5.00 -1.60
N LEU A 8 -17.26 4.70 -2.89
CA LEU A 8 -16.75 3.45 -3.47
C LEU A 8 -15.23 3.48 -3.55
N ASP A 9 -14.66 4.60 -4.00
CA ASP A 9 -13.21 4.79 -4.14
C ASP A 9 -12.50 4.77 -2.78
N ALA A 10 -13.06 5.40 -1.75
CA ALA A 10 -12.52 5.35 -0.39
C ALA A 10 -12.52 3.92 0.19
N LYS A 11 -13.66 3.20 0.07
CA LYS A 11 -13.73 1.79 0.50
C LYS A 11 -12.78 0.90 -0.28
N TYR A 12 -12.59 1.20 -1.57
CA TYR A 12 -11.65 0.48 -2.41
C TYR A 12 -10.19 0.75 -2.00
N ALA A 13 -9.84 2.01 -1.71
CA ALA A 13 -8.52 2.37 -1.19
C ALA A 13 -8.24 1.66 0.15
N ASP A 14 -9.19 1.66 1.09
CA ASP A 14 -9.05 0.96 2.38
C ASP A 14 -8.81 -0.55 2.18
N ALA A 15 -9.52 -1.17 1.24
CA ALA A 15 -9.34 -2.59 0.91
C ALA A 15 -7.94 -2.87 0.33
N VAL A 16 -7.43 -1.99 -0.54
CA VAL A 16 -6.07 -2.10 -1.11
C VAL A 16 -5.01 -1.95 -0.02
N PHE A 17 -5.18 -1.00 0.91
CA PHE A 17 -4.25 -0.82 2.04
C PHE A 17 -4.21 -2.04 2.95
N ASN A 18 -5.37 -2.56 3.34
CA ASN A 18 -5.46 -3.73 4.21
C ASN A 18 -4.84 -4.98 3.56
N LEU A 19 -5.06 -5.15 2.25
CA LEU A 19 -4.46 -6.24 1.51
C LEU A 19 -2.93 -6.12 1.41
N ALA A 20 -2.39 -4.90 1.22
CA ALA A 20 -0.96 -4.66 1.29
C ALA A 20 -0.36 -5.10 2.65
N ARG A 21 -1.07 -4.81 3.75
CA ARG A 21 -0.65 -5.23 5.09
C ARG A 21 -0.67 -6.75 5.27
N LEU A 22 -1.69 -7.43 4.76
CA LEU A 22 -1.76 -8.90 4.80
C LEU A 22 -0.62 -9.55 4.02
N GLU A 23 -0.27 -9.04 2.84
CA GLU A 23 0.87 -9.53 2.06
C GLU A 23 2.20 -9.30 2.80
N PHE A 24 2.33 -8.14 3.45
CA PHE A 24 3.51 -7.83 4.26
C PHE A 24 3.66 -8.81 5.43
N ASP A 25 2.58 -9.05 6.18
CA ASP A 25 2.55 -9.97 7.31
C ASP A 25 2.82 -11.43 6.86
N ALA A 26 2.42 -11.77 5.62
CA ALA A 26 2.72 -13.07 5.00
C ALA A 26 4.15 -13.19 4.45
N GLY A 27 4.95 -12.11 4.49
CA GLY A 27 6.31 -12.08 3.93
C GLY A 27 6.37 -11.89 2.41
N ASN A 28 5.25 -11.65 1.74
CA ASN A 28 5.16 -11.38 0.31
C ASN A 28 5.54 -9.93 0.00
N LEU A 29 6.78 -9.54 0.32
CA LEU A 29 7.22 -8.14 0.33
C LEU A 29 7.00 -7.43 -1.02
N ALA A 30 7.31 -8.07 -2.14
CA ALA A 30 7.10 -7.49 -3.46
C ALA A 30 5.61 -7.21 -3.77
N GLU A 31 4.70 -8.06 -3.28
CA GLU A 31 3.26 -7.84 -3.46
C GLU A 31 2.76 -6.74 -2.51
N ALA A 32 3.24 -6.71 -1.27
CA ALA A 32 2.94 -5.65 -0.32
C ALA A 32 3.30 -4.26 -0.89
N GLN A 33 4.51 -4.12 -1.46
CA GLN A 33 4.94 -2.88 -2.09
C GLN A 33 4.02 -2.46 -3.24
N ARG A 34 3.73 -3.37 -4.19
CA ARG A 34 2.87 -3.08 -5.34
C ARG A 34 1.50 -2.56 -4.90
N ARG A 35 0.93 -3.15 -3.84
CA ARG A 35 -0.36 -2.75 -3.30
C ARG A 35 -0.31 -1.41 -2.56
N TRP A 36 0.74 -1.11 -1.80
CA TRP A 36 0.89 0.22 -1.20
C TRP A 36 1.11 1.32 -2.23
N VAL A 37 1.82 1.05 -3.34
CA VAL A 37 1.92 2.00 -4.46
C VAL A 37 0.54 2.25 -5.04
N ARG A 38 -0.23 1.18 -5.31
CA ARG A 38 -1.61 1.32 -5.80
C ARG A 38 -2.51 2.08 -4.83
N TYR A 39 -2.35 1.88 -3.53
CA TYR A 39 -3.06 2.65 -2.52
C TYR A 39 -2.81 4.15 -2.66
N LEU A 40 -1.54 4.55 -2.80
CA LEU A 40 -1.16 5.96 -2.95
C LEU A 40 -1.66 6.57 -4.26
N GLU A 41 -1.79 5.79 -5.34
CA GLU A 41 -2.44 6.24 -6.57
C GLU A 41 -3.93 6.53 -6.39
N LEU A 42 -4.60 5.80 -5.48
CA LEU A 42 -6.03 5.95 -5.19
C LEU A 42 -6.31 7.06 -4.18
N ASP A 43 -5.49 7.13 -3.12
CA ASP A 43 -5.68 8.09 -2.03
C ASP A 43 -4.37 8.53 -1.38
N ALA A 44 -3.64 9.41 -2.06
CA ALA A 44 -2.39 10.00 -1.58
C ALA A 44 -2.57 10.99 -0.41
N ASN A 45 -3.78 11.49 -0.18
CA ASN A 45 -4.07 12.55 0.80
C ASN A 45 -4.69 12.03 2.11
N SER A 46 -4.92 10.72 2.20
CA SER A 46 -5.45 10.09 3.41
C SER A 46 -4.51 10.19 4.61
N GLU A 47 -5.06 9.94 5.78
CA GLU A 47 -4.27 9.76 7.00
C GLU A 47 -3.30 8.57 6.93
N TRP A 48 -3.62 7.57 6.10
CA TRP A 48 -2.85 6.33 5.93
C TRP A 48 -1.77 6.41 4.85
N ALA A 49 -1.77 7.43 3.99
CA ALA A 49 -0.78 7.61 2.93
C ALA A 49 0.66 7.62 3.47
N ARG A 50 0.88 8.25 4.63
CA ARG A 50 2.18 8.24 5.31
C ARG A 50 2.61 6.84 5.77
N MET A 51 1.66 5.97 6.14
CA MET A 51 1.95 4.60 6.54
C MET A 51 2.28 3.73 5.32
N ALA A 52 1.54 3.88 4.22
CA ALA A 52 1.85 3.17 2.97
C ALA A 52 3.25 3.53 2.45
N ALA A 53 3.62 4.82 2.44
CA ALA A 53 4.95 5.27 2.03
C ALA A 53 6.08 4.67 2.90
N LYS A 54 5.89 4.60 4.23
CA LYS A 54 6.84 3.94 5.13
C LYS A 54 6.95 2.44 4.86
N GLY A 55 5.83 1.77 4.57
CA GLY A 55 5.80 0.36 4.20
C GLY A 55 6.64 0.08 2.94
N ILE A 56 6.46 0.91 1.91
CA ILE A 56 7.26 0.85 0.67
C ILE A 56 8.75 1.00 0.97
N GLN A 57 9.15 2.05 1.71
CA GLN A 57 10.55 2.29 2.05
C GLN A 57 11.17 1.12 2.83
N PHE A 58 10.42 0.54 3.77
CA PHE A 58 10.89 -0.61 4.52
C PHE A 58 11.11 -1.83 3.60
N VAL A 59 10.14 -2.13 2.73
CA VAL A 59 10.25 -3.23 1.77
C VAL A 59 11.43 -3.03 0.83
N ASP A 60 11.61 -1.82 0.28
CA ASP A 60 12.74 -1.49 -0.59
C ASP A 60 14.08 -1.80 0.08
N LEU A 61 14.23 -1.39 1.34
CA LEU A 61 15.45 -1.67 2.12
C LEU A 61 15.65 -3.18 2.35
N GLN A 62 14.58 -3.93 2.63
CA GLN A 62 14.68 -5.39 2.81
C GLN A 62 15.07 -6.10 1.51
N LEU A 63 14.41 -5.76 0.40
CA LEU A 63 14.70 -6.35 -0.90
C LEU A 63 16.12 -6.03 -1.37
N ALA A 64 16.58 -4.78 -1.19
CA ALA A 64 17.94 -4.38 -1.51
C ALA A 64 18.98 -5.18 -0.72
N ARG A 65 18.72 -5.44 0.58
CA ARG A 65 19.58 -6.27 1.42
C ARG A 65 19.62 -7.73 0.96
N MET A 66 18.50 -8.29 0.50
CA MET A 66 18.44 -9.65 -0.01
C MET A 66 19.20 -9.82 -1.34
N SER A 67 19.21 -8.79 -2.19
CA SER A 67 19.93 -8.80 -3.48
C SER A 67 21.43 -8.56 -3.38
N ALA A 68 21.93 -8.10 -2.23
CA ALA A 68 23.34 -7.79 -2.01
C ALA A 68 24.14 -8.92 -1.33
N GLY A 69 23.49 -10.05 -1.03
CA GLY A 69 24.07 -11.22 -0.37
C GLY A 69 24.34 -12.40 -1.30
#